data_AF-A0A7V2U0K3-F1
#
_entry.id   AF-A0A7V2U0K3-F1
#
_cell.length_a   1.000
_cell.length_b   1.000
_cell.length_c   1.000
_cell.angle_alpha   90.00
_cell.angle_beta   90.00
_cell.angle_gamma   90.00
#
_symmetry.space_group_name_H-M   'P 1'
#
loop_
_entity.id
_entity.type
_entity.pdbx_description
1 polymer ?
#
loop_
_entity_poly.entity_id
_entity_poly.type
_entity_poly.pdbx_seq_one_letter_code
_entity_poly.pdbx_strand_id
1 'polypeptide(L)'
;YVQAVNKPMMLYMDGGDLKRSLARAARAAAAQVYDRTAGLKIFTRDGAVTGVLGFNIRTGDYWFIQAKAVCLTAGPAGRMGLASSGYLFNTYEFPGNSGEGYALAYEAGAELVNMECYQALTMLKDFQGPACGYVAGTRGARSTNRVGEGIWTHAYPSGDTRLATWRTFAEGKGPIYLHTDHLPEDVIRIIEHIQFGTERTGRYLFHKGRGQDYRQPKCLELAFAEEIGACGGHSSSGVNGNRRGETNVRGLFVAGDVDGGLPFSFLGGALAMGGLIGEEAARYAAGADWAGGEPRARAREEIRSFEAPLKRRQGLPPCLVEFKARTRLQYYLKPPKNPDYHQIALWWMERIRREDLPEVKAEDYHDLLKVHEIRSILLVGEMMARASLFREESRWGYQHWRVDVPEKKPEWEGTWVVVRKGEKGMELEARKVPAYRRDFPTAMEYSYPVLSFDLGVPFQRAPHYQNPMGDPWTRGRMERLERSGRKEGGR
;
A
#
# COMPACT_ATOMS: atom_id res chain seq x y z
N TYR A 1 0.34 0.09 26.74
CA TYR A 1 -0.87 0.84 26.34
C TYR A 1 -2.08 0.03 26.75
N VAL A 2 -2.75 0.41 27.85
CA VAL A 2 -4.04 -0.19 28.22
C VAL A 2 -5.10 0.80 27.75
N GLN A 3 -6.05 0.35 26.94
CA GLN A 3 -7.17 1.19 26.53
C GLN A 3 -7.88 1.78 27.77
N ALA A 4 -8.55 2.91 27.61
CA ALA A 4 -9.27 3.62 28.69
C ALA A 4 -10.26 2.76 29.50
N VAL A 5 -10.59 1.56 29.04
CA VAL A 5 -11.49 0.61 29.71
C VAL A 5 -10.78 -0.43 30.59
N ASN A 6 -9.44 -0.45 30.65
CA ASN A 6 -8.64 -1.44 31.41
C ASN A 6 -9.05 -2.90 31.17
N LYS A 7 -9.69 -3.17 30.03
CA LYS A 7 -10.19 -4.46 29.56
C LYS A 7 -9.63 -4.70 28.17
N PRO A 8 -9.15 -5.92 27.84
CA PRO A 8 -8.90 -6.26 26.46
C PRO A 8 -10.19 -6.08 25.67
N MET A 9 -10.15 -5.39 24.53
CA MET A 9 -11.26 -5.40 23.58
C MET A 9 -11.46 -6.84 23.10
N MET A 10 -12.32 -7.57 23.80
CA MET A 10 -12.76 -8.92 23.45
C MET A 10 -14.04 -8.89 22.62
N LEU A 11 -14.34 -7.76 21.96
CA LEU A 11 -15.39 -7.72 20.95
C LEU A 11 -14.94 -8.61 19.78
N TYR A 12 -15.45 -9.83 19.74
CA TYR A 12 -15.28 -10.70 18.59
C TYR A 12 -16.11 -10.10 17.45
N MET A 13 -15.49 -9.97 16.28
CA MET A 13 -16.23 -9.68 15.06
C MET A 13 -16.54 -11.02 14.38
N ASP A 14 -17.81 -11.40 14.41
CA ASP A 14 -18.35 -12.39 13.48
C ASP A 14 -18.77 -11.65 12.20
N GLY A 15 -17.80 -11.48 11.30
CA GLY A 15 -17.91 -10.61 10.12
C GLY A 15 -18.17 -11.37 8.82
N GLY A 16 -18.30 -12.70 8.86
CA GLY A 16 -18.33 -13.55 7.66
C GLY A 16 -19.39 -13.15 6.63
N ASP A 17 -20.55 -12.66 7.09
CA ASP A 17 -21.65 -12.22 6.23
C ASP A 17 -21.76 -10.70 6.08
N LEU A 18 -20.88 -9.91 6.70
CA LEU A 18 -20.97 -8.44 6.72
C LEU A 18 -21.11 -7.85 5.30
N LYS A 19 -20.21 -8.23 4.38
CA LYS A 19 -20.26 -7.71 3.00
C LYS A 19 -21.49 -8.19 2.23
N ARG A 20 -21.94 -9.42 2.45
CA ARG A 20 -23.16 -9.94 1.80
C ARG A 20 -24.39 -9.19 2.28
N SER A 21 -24.49 -8.92 3.59
CA SER A 21 -25.56 -8.13 4.18
C SER A 21 -25.58 -6.70 3.66
N LEU A 22 -24.42 -6.03 3.59
CA LEU A 22 -24.31 -4.68 3.01
C LEU A 22 -24.68 -4.66 1.52
N ALA A 23 -24.24 -5.65 0.75
CA ALA A 23 -24.57 -5.75 -0.67
C ALA A 23 -26.06 -6.00 -0.92
N ARG A 24 -26.73 -6.76 -0.04
CA ARG A 24 -28.19 -6.93 -0.07
C ARG A 24 -28.90 -5.62 0.27
N ALA A 25 -28.47 -4.93 1.32
CA ALA A 25 -29.05 -3.66 1.74
C ALA A 25 -28.94 -2.58 0.64
N ALA A 26 -27.77 -2.48 -0.01
CA ALA A 26 -27.56 -1.53 -1.11
C ALA A 26 -28.50 -1.80 -2.30
N ARG A 27 -28.68 -3.07 -2.69
CA ARG A 27 -29.62 -3.45 -3.77
C ARG A 27 -31.08 -3.23 -3.37
N ALA A 28 -31.44 -3.52 -2.11
CA ALA A 28 -32.78 -3.28 -1.59
C ALA A 28 -33.14 -1.79 -1.54
N ALA A 29 -32.14 -0.90 -1.40
CA ALA A 29 -32.30 0.54 -1.47
C ALA A 29 -32.51 1.09 -2.91
N ALA A 30 -32.78 0.21 -3.89
CA ALA A 30 -32.95 0.54 -5.31
C ALA A 30 -31.76 1.29 -5.95
N ALA A 31 -30.55 1.16 -5.38
CA ALA A 31 -29.34 1.68 -5.99
C ALA A 31 -29.05 0.93 -7.30
N GLN A 32 -28.67 1.66 -8.36
CA GLN A 32 -28.15 1.04 -9.58
C GLN A 32 -26.73 0.54 -9.32
N VAL A 33 -26.54 -0.78 -9.40
CA VAL A 33 -25.25 -1.43 -9.13
C VAL A 33 -24.63 -1.90 -10.44
N TYR A 34 -23.47 -1.37 -10.76
CA TYR A 34 -22.66 -1.74 -11.93
C TYR A 34 -21.54 -2.68 -11.52
N ASP A 35 -21.87 -3.96 -11.30
CA ASP A 35 -20.88 -4.98 -10.96
C ASP A 35 -19.87 -5.21 -12.11
N ARG A 36 -18.61 -5.50 -11.75
CA ARG A 36 -17.50 -5.72 -12.71
C ARG A 36 -17.16 -4.50 -13.59
N THR A 37 -17.54 -3.31 -13.16
CA THR A 37 -17.22 -2.05 -13.84
C THR A 37 -16.14 -1.29 -13.08
N ALA A 38 -14.93 -1.22 -13.62
CA ALA A 38 -13.83 -0.46 -13.04
C ALA A 38 -13.95 1.03 -13.39
N GLY A 39 -13.68 1.93 -12.45
CA GLY A 39 -13.63 3.37 -12.71
C GLY A 39 -12.29 3.76 -13.33
N LEU A 40 -12.31 4.34 -14.53
CA LEU A 40 -11.11 4.70 -15.30
C LEU A 40 -10.70 6.16 -15.15
N LYS A 41 -11.69 7.05 -14.96
CA LYS A 41 -11.45 8.50 -14.88
C LYS A 41 -12.56 9.20 -14.10
N ILE A 42 -12.18 10.11 -13.21
CA ILE A 42 -13.08 11.14 -12.68
C ILE A 42 -12.84 12.40 -13.49
N PHE A 43 -13.90 12.99 -14.01
CA PHE A 43 -13.82 14.21 -14.79
C PHE A 43 -14.14 15.42 -13.93
N THR A 44 -13.39 16.49 -14.19
CA THR A 44 -13.54 17.76 -13.49
C THR A 44 -13.50 18.93 -14.46
N ARG A 45 -14.23 19.99 -14.10
CA ARG A 45 -14.28 21.27 -14.79
C ARG A 45 -14.33 22.37 -13.73
N ASP A 46 -13.48 23.38 -13.87
CA ASP A 46 -13.44 24.54 -12.95
C ASP A 46 -13.42 24.13 -11.46
N GLY A 47 -12.58 23.12 -11.16
CA GLY A 47 -12.41 22.56 -9.82
C GLY A 47 -13.62 21.79 -9.27
N ALA A 48 -14.58 21.40 -10.10
CA ALA A 48 -15.77 20.64 -9.71
C ALA A 48 -15.92 19.34 -10.51
N VAL A 49 -16.44 18.29 -9.89
CA VAL A 49 -16.74 17.01 -10.55
C VAL A 49 -17.86 17.17 -11.57
N THR A 50 -17.72 16.48 -12.71
CA THR A 50 -18.74 16.42 -13.77
C THR A 50 -19.22 14.99 -14.04
N GLY A 51 -18.43 13.97 -13.71
CA GLY A 51 -18.82 12.58 -13.87
C GLY A 51 -17.67 11.59 -13.77
N VAL A 52 -17.97 10.31 -14.04
CA VAL A 52 -17.03 9.19 -13.99
C VAL A 52 -17.14 8.36 -15.27
N LEU A 53 -16.00 7.95 -15.83
CA LEU A 53 -15.91 6.91 -16.85
C LEU A 53 -15.69 5.56 -16.18
N GLY A 54 -16.54 4.58 -16.46
CA GLY A 54 -16.39 3.19 -16.06
C GLY A 54 -16.24 2.26 -17.26
N PHE A 55 -15.59 1.12 -17.06
CA PHE A 55 -15.41 0.06 -18.05
C PHE A 55 -15.81 -1.30 -17.47
N ASN A 56 -16.76 -1.97 -18.12
CA ASN A 56 -17.20 -3.29 -17.72
C ASN A 56 -16.27 -4.37 -18.30
N ILE A 57 -15.51 -5.03 -17.42
CA ILE A 57 -14.51 -6.03 -17.86
C ILE A 57 -15.12 -7.30 -18.46
N ARG A 58 -16.43 -7.54 -18.29
CA ARG A 58 -17.10 -8.74 -18.82
C ARG A 58 -17.69 -8.52 -20.20
N THR A 59 -18.28 -7.36 -20.45
CA THR A 59 -18.96 -7.05 -21.72
C THR A 59 -18.13 -6.17 -22.65
N GLY A 60 -17.15 -5.42 -22.14
CA GLY A 60 -16.42 -4.39 -22.89
C GLY A 60 -17.13 -3.03 -22.95
N ASP A 61 -18.27 -2.88 -22.27
CA ASP A 61 -19.05 -1.64 -22.32
C ASP A 61 -18.41 -0.51 -21.51
N TYR A 62 -18.55 0.71 -22.03
CA TYR A 62 -18.19 1.93 -21.33
C TYR A 62 -19.41 2.63 -20.77
N TRP A 63 -19.30 3.07 -19.52
CA TRP A 63 -20.33 3.83 -18.82
C TRP A 63 -19.81 5.23 -18.55
N PHE A 64 -20.47 6.25 -19.09
CA PHE A 64 -20.22 7.63 -18.70
C PHE A 64 -21.34 8.10 -17.79
N ILE A 65 -21.05 8.18 -16.49
CA ILE A 65 -22.01 8.55 -15.46
C ILE A 65 -21.80 10.02 -15.12
N GLN A 66 -22.72 10.87 -15.57
CA GLN A 66 -22.75 12.28 -15.19
C GLN A 66 -23.20 12.39 -13.73
N ALA A 67 -22.44 13.12 -12.93
CA ALA A 67 -22.68 13.20 -11.50
C ALA A 67 -22.37 14.60 -10.97
N LYS A 68 -23.23 15.08 -10.05
CA LYS A 68 -22.99 16.28 -9.25
C LYS A 68 -22.03 15.99 -8.09
N ALA A 69 -22.10 14.78 -7.55
CA ALA A 69 -21.25 14.30 -6.47
C ALA A 69 -20.72 12.91 -6.79
N VAL A 70 -19.46 12.65 -6.43
CA VAL A 70 -18.80 11.35 -6.51
C VAL A 70 -18.18 11.05 -5.16
N CYS A 71 -18.52 9.90 -4.57
CA CYS A 71 -17.92 9.44 -3.31
C CYS A 71 -16.93 8.31 -3.61
N LEU A 72 -15.65 8.57 -3.38
CA LEU A 72 -14.57 7.63 -3.61
C LEU A 72 -14.37 6.72 -2.40
N THR A 73 -14.51 5.41 -2.61
CA THR A 73 -14.40 4.37 -1.57
C THR A 73 -13.59 3.15 -2.07
N ALA A 74 -12.63 3.39 -2.95
CA ALA A 74 -11.92 2.38 -3.74
C ALA A 74 -10.80 1.62 -2.98
N GLY A 75 -10.85 1.61 -1.64
CA GLY A 75 -9.88 0.87 -0.81
C GLY A 75 -8.46 1.44 -0.82
N PRO A 76 -7.50 0.73 -0.19
CA PRO A 76 -6.11 1.13 -0.10
C PRO A 76 -5.33 0.90 -1.40
N ALA A 77 -4.08 1.33 -1.42
CA ALA A 77 -3.05 0.88 -2.37
C ALA A 77 -2.21 -0.23 -1.72
N GLY A 78 -2.77 -1.44 -1.66
CA GLY A 78 -2.14 -2.60 -1.03
C GLY A 78 -1.17 -3.36 -1.92
N ARG A 79 -1.49 -3.43 -3.22
CA ARG A 79 -0.77 -4.20 -4.24
C ARG A 79 0.39 -3.39 -4.85
N MET A 80 1.23 -2.81 -3.99
CA MET A 80 2.29 -1.88 -4.39
C MET A 80 3.66 -2.56 -4.35
N GLY A 81 4.02 -3.11 -3.20
CA GLY A 81 5.19 -3.98 -3.06
C GLY A 81 4.94 -5.38 -3.66
N LEU A 82 5.92 -6.27 -3.53
CA LEU A 82 5.82 -7.66 -3.94
C LEU A 82 6.28 -8.56 -2.80
N ALA A 83 5.37 -9.40 -2.32
CA ALA A 83 5.66 -10.37 -1.27
C ALA A 83 6.74 -11.37 -1.70
N SER A 84 7.54 -11.84 -0.73
CA SER A 84 8.62 -12.81 -0.98
C SER A 84 8.13 -14.21 -1.34
N SER A 85 6.80 -14.46 -1.24
CA SER A 85 6.18 -15.75 -1.56
C SER A 85 6.29 -16.19 -3.03
N GLY A 86 6.72 -15.30 -3.93
CA GLY A 86 6.89 -15.59 -5.36
C GLY A 86 5.60 -15.54 -6.18
N TYR A 87 4.43 -15.42 -5.54
CA TYR A 87 3.14 -15.29 -6.22
C TYR A 87 2.72 -13.83 -6.38
N LEU A 88 2.50 -13.39 -7.62
CA LEU A 88 2.18 -12.00 -7.94
C LEU A 88 0.95 -11.46 -7.18
N PHE A 89 -0.08 -12.28 -6.98
CA PHE A 89 -1.34 -11.85 -6.33
C PHE A 89 -1.54 -12.40 -4.92
N ASN A 90 -0.53 -13.05 -4.32
CA ASN A 90 -0.58 -13.42 -2.92
C ASN A 90 -0.17 -12.21 -2.08
N THR A 91 -1.13 -11.34 -1.79
CA THR A 91 -0.97 -10.10 -1.04
C THR A 91 -1.84 -10.13 0.22
N TYR A 92 -1.54 -9.24 1.18
CA TYR A 92 -2.37 -8.99 2.36
C TYR A 92 -3.75 -8.43 1.99
N GLU A 93 -3.73 -7.38 1.17
CA GLU A 93 -4.94 -6.68 0.76
C GLU A 93 -5.69 -7.47 -0.31
N PHE A 94 -6.90 -7.01 -0.66
CA PHE A 94 -7.60 -7.54 -1.83
C PHE A 94 -6.72 -7.35 -3.08
N PRO A 95 -6.52 -8.37 -3.93
CA PRO A 95 -5.68 -8.25 -5.13
C PRO A 95 -6.10 -7.20 -6.16
N GLY A 96 -7.28 -6.57 -6.05
CA GLY A 96 -7.66 -5.41 -6.85
C GLY A 96 -7.24 -4.05 -6.25
N ASN A 97 -6.64 -4.01 -5.06
CA ASN A 97 -6.22 -2.78 -4.40
C ASN A 97 -4.88 -2.24 -4.97
N SER A 98 -4.86 -1.86 -6.25
CA SER A 98 -3.69 -1.31 -6.96
C SER A 98 -3.53 0.21 -6.83
N GLY A 99 -4.22 0.85 -5.87
CA GLY A 99 -4.14 2.29 -5.62
C GLY A 99 -4.93 3.15 -6.61
N GLU A 100 -5.89 2.58 -7.34
CA GLU A 100 -6.68 3.32 -8.33
C GLU A 100 -7.45 4.50 -7.74
N GLY A 101 -7.97 4.37 -6.50
CA GLY A 101 -8.64 5.49 -5.84
C GLY A 101 -7.73 6.71 -5.68
N TYR A 102 -6.51 6.49 -5.22
CA TYR A 102 -5.49 7.53 -5.05
C TYR A 102 -5.14 8.19 -6.39
N ALA A 103 -4.94 7.36 -7.43
CA ALA A 103 -4.66 7.82 -8.78
C ALA A 103 -5.82 8.65 -9.37
N LEU A 104 -7.06 8.18 -9.24
CA LEU A 104 -8.26 8.88 -9.71
C LEU A 104 -8.44 10.23 -9.01
N ALA A 105 -8.25 10.28 -7.69
CA ALA A 105 -8.33 11.50 -6.91
C ALA A 105 -7.25 12.51 -7.35
N TYR A 106 -5.99 12.08 -7.43
CA TYR A 106 -4.89 12.94 -7.87
C TYR A 106 -5.11 13.49 -9.28
N GLU A 107 -5.54 12.63 -10.21
CA GLU A 107 -5.81 13.02 -11.60
C GLU A 107 -6.99 13.97 -11.74
N ALA A 108 -7.96 13.90 -10.82
CA ALA A 108 -9.08 14.84 -10.72
C ALA A 108 -8.67 16.20 -10.12
N GLY A 109 -7.46 16.30 -9.56
CA GLY A 109 -6.95 17.51 -8.88
C GLY A 109 -7.17 17.51 -7.37
N ALA A 110 -7.57 16.37 -6.79
CA ALA A 110 -7.68 16.25 -5.35
C ALA A 110 -6.29 16.19 -4.70
N GLU A 111 -6.16 16.80 -3.53
CA GLU A 111 -4.98 16.69 -2.70
C GLU A 111 -4.93 15.34 -1.98
N LEU A 112 -3.72 14.83 -1.75
CA LEU A 112 -3.45 13.67 -0.90
C LEU A 112 -2.56 14.10 0.26
N VAL A 113 -2.58 13.36 1.35
CA VAL A 113 -1.77 13.63 2.54
C VAL A 113 -1.02 12.40 3.02
N ASN A 114 0.16 12.64 3.58
CA ASN A 114 0.99 11.67 4.29
C ASN A 114 1.31 10.42 3.46
N MET A 115 1.51 10.57 2.14
CA MET A 115 1.85 9.45 1.25
C MET A 115 3.20 8.81 1.61
N GLU A 116 4.02 9.48 2.42
CA GLU A 116 5.24 8.97 3.02
C GLU A 116 5.02 8.05 4.23
N CYS A 117 3.80 7.89 4.74
CA CYS A 117 3.51 6.99 5.84
C CYS A 117 3.01 5.64 5.32
N TYR A 118 3.93 4.69 5.18
CA TYR A 118 3.64 3.43 4.49
C TYR A 118 2.87 2.44 5.38
N GLN A 119 1.97 1.70 4.77
CA GLN A 119 1.45 0.47 5.34
C GLN A 119 2.53 -0.61 5.22
N ALA A 120 2.95 -1.15 6.36
CA ALA A 120 3.91 -2.26 6.42
C ALA A 120 3.48 -3.17 7.57
N LEU A 121 3.06 -4.40 7.27
CA LEU A 121 2.38 -5.25 8.26
C LEU A 121 3.24 -6.45 8.65
N THR A 122 3.00 -6.91 9.88
CA THR A 122 3.41 -8.25 10.31
C THR A 122 2.35 -9.23 9.82
N MET A 123 2.75 -10.26 9.09
CA MET A 123 1.87 -11.20 8.41
C MET A 123 2.22 -12.64 8.80
N LEU A 124 1.31 -13.56 8.52
CA LEU A 124 1.63 -14.98 8.55
C LEU A 124 2.53 -15.31 7.35
N LYS A 125 3.71 -15.84 7.62
CA LYS A 125 4.71 -16.18 6.61
C LYS A 125 4.12 -17.11 5.56
N ASP A 126 4.47 -16.89 4.29
CA ASP A 126 4.02 -17.61 3.09
C ASP A 126 2.51 -17.53 2.77
N PHE A 127 1.66 -17.20 3.73
CA PHE A 127 0.22 -17.02 3.54
C PHE A 127 -0.12 -15.60 3.06
N GLN A 128 0.71 -14.62 3.41
CA GLN A 128 0.46 -13.19 3.16
C GLN A 128 -0.90 -12.74 3.71
N GLY A 129 -1.35 -13.34 4.82
CA GLY A 129 -2.56 -12.93 5.53
C GLY A 129 -2.23 -12.28 6.88
N PRO A 130 -3.24 -11.77 7.60
CA PRO A 130 -3.01 -11.11 8.87
C PRO A 130 -2.29 -12.05 9.87
N ALA A 131 -1.23 -11.53 10.53
CA ALA A 131 -0.56 -12.23 11.62
C ALA A 131 -1.48 -12.44 12.83
N CYS A 132 -2.48 -11.56 12.95
CA CYS A 132 -3.56 -11.63 13.93
C CYS A 132 -3.16 -11.45 15.39
N GLY A 133 -2.12 -10.64 15.62
CA GLY A 133 -1.76 -10.18 16.95
C GLY A 133 -2.95 -9.59 17.71
N TYR A 134 -3.81 -8.79 17.07
CA TYR A 134 -4.97 -8.18 17.73
C TYR A 134 -6.06 -9.17 18.16
N VAL A 135 -6.19 -10.33 17.49
CA VAL A 135 -7.16 -11.37 17.90
C VAL A 135 -6.55 -12.32 18.92
N ALA A 136 -5.38 -12.87 18.61
CA ALA A 136 -4.76 -13.91 19.43
C ALA A 136 -4.07 -13.30 20.67
N GLY A 137 -3.39 -12.15 20.50
CA GLY A 137 -2.67 -11.49 21.59
C GLY A 137 -3.59 -10.92 22.67
N THR A 138 -4.79 -10.46 22.31
CA THR A 138 -5.83 -10.07 23.29
C THR A 138 -6.39 -11.26 24.08
N ARG A 139 -6.10 -12.49 23.65
CA ARG A 139 -6.50 -13.76 24.26
C ARG A 139 -5.33 -14.53 24.87
N GLY A 140 -4.19 -13.86 25.09
CA GLY A 140 -3.04 -14.43 25.79
C GLY A 140 -1.98 -15.09 24.90
N ALA A 141 -2.14 -15.06 23.57
CA ALA A 141 -1.08 -15.48 22.66
C ALA A 141 0.15 -14.57 22.80
N ARG A 142 1.35 -15.12 22.65
CA ARG A 142 2.60 -14.39 22.83
C ARG A 142 3.52 -14.54 21.62
N SER A 143 4.15 -13.45 21.22
CA SER A 143 5.15 -13.47 20.14
C SER A 143 6.55 -13.60 20.72
N THR A 144 7.32 -14.58 20.29
CA THR A 144 8.73 -14.72 20.67
C THR A 144 9.65 -14.87 19.47
N ASN A 145 10.92 -14.55 19.66
CA ASN A 145 11.99 -14.79 18.68
C ASN A 145 12.54 -16.23 18.79
N ARG A 146 13.62 -16.54 18.05
CA ARG A 146 14.22 -17.89 18.02
C ARG A 146 14.80 -18.37 19.36
N VAL A 147 15.14 -17.44 20.26
CA VAL A 147 15.71 -17.73 21.60
C VAL A 147 14.67 -17.65 22.72
N GLY A 148 13.40 -17.41 22.39
CA GLY A 148 12.30 -17.36 23.35
C GLY A 148 12.06 -16.00 24.01
N GLU A 149 12.78 -14.94 23.61
CA GLU A 149 12.52 -13.58 24.10
C GLU A 149 11.24 -13.04 23.47
N GLY A 150 10.43 -12.34 24.26
CA GLY A 150 9.22 -11.65 23.79
C GLY A 150 9.56 -10.44 22.90
N ILE A 151 8.77 -10.21 21.84
CA ILE A 151 9.04 -9.12 20.88
C ILE A 151 8.41 -7.79 21.31
N TRP A 152 7.15 -7.81 21.76
CA TRP A 152 6.40 -6.61 22.12
C TRP A 152 5.45 -6.89 23.28
N THR A 153 5.12 -5.84 24.05
CA THR A 153 4.29 -5.94 25.25
C THR A 153 2.80 -5.72 24.97
N HIS A 154 2.41 -5.29 23.76
CA HIS A 154 1.00 -5.10 23.37
C HIS A 154 0.67 -5.58 21.96
N ALA A 155 -0.53 -6.14 21.82
CA ALA A 155 -1.07 -6.65 20.56
C ALA A 155 -1.55 -5.57 19.57
N TYR A 156 -1.45 -4.28 19.92
CA TYR A 156 -1.94 -3.18 19.09
C TYR A 156 -0.97 -2.83 17.94
N PRO A 157 -1.42 -2.83 16.67
CA PRO A 157 -0.56 -2.59 15.51
C PRO A 157 -0.16 -1.11 15.45
N SER A 158 1.11 -0.84 15.69
CA SER A 158 1.66 0.50 15.88
C SER A 158 3.05 0.63 15.25
N GLY A 159 3.55 1.86 15.11
CA GLY A 159 4.85 2.11 14.50
C GLY A 159 6.00 1.43 15.26
N ASP A 160 5.91 1.37 16.59
CA ASP A 160 6.87 0.75 17.51
C ASP A 160 6.81 -0.78 17.46
N THR A 161 5.62 -1.40 17.43
CA THR A 161 5.53 -2.88 17.24
C THR A 161 6.18 -3.32 15.93
N ARG A 162 6.03 -2.52 14.87
CA ARG A 162 6.65 -2.78 13.57
C ARG A 162 8.17 -2.62 13.64
N LEU A 163 8.64 -1.58 14.32
CA LEU A 163 10.06 -1.33 14.53
C LEU A 163 10.72 -2.43 15.37
N ALA A 164 10.05 -2.92 16.42
CA ALA A 164 10.51 -4.05 17.24
C ALA A 164 10.58 -5.35 16.42
N THR A 165 9.59 -5.60 15.56
CA THR A 165 9.58 -6.75 14.65
C THR A 165 10.75 -6.66 13.67
N TRP A 166 10.94 -5.51 13.01
CA TRP A 166 12.06 -5.27 12.11
C TRP A 166 13.40 -5.47 12.81
N ARG A 167 13.59 -4.87 13.99
CA ARG A 167 14.84 -4.93 14.76
C ARG A 167 15.21 -6.37 15.10
N THR A 168 14.23 -7.19 15.48
CA THR A 168 14.44 -8.61 15.79
C THR A 168 15.02 -9.37 14.59
N PHE A 169 14.52 -9.11 13.38
CA PHE A 169 15.09 -9.70 12.17
C PHE A 169 16.48 -9.15 11.87
N ALA A 170 16.68 -7.83 11.99
CA ALA A 170 17.97 -7.18 11.73
C ALA A 170 19.09 -7.66 12.68
N GLU A 171 18.77 -7.95 13.94
CA GLU A 171 19.70 -8.51 14.93
C GLU A 171 19.99 -10.02 14.75
N GLY A 172 19.42 -10.67 13.72
CA GLY A 172 19.59 -12.12 13.53
C GLY A 172 18.89 -12.97 14.59
N LYS A 173 17.89 -12.40 15.27
CA LYS A 173 17.09 -13.09 16.31
C LYS A 173 15.81 -13.71 15.76
N GLY A 174 15.42 -13.42 14.52
CA GLY A 174 14.36 -14.18 13.84
C GLY A 174 14.68 -15.68 13.72
N PRO A 175 13.70 -16.55 13.43
CA PRO A 175 12.29 -16.26 13.12
C PRO A 175 11.48 -15.77 14.33
N ILE A 176 10.31 -15.22 14.04
CA ILE A 176 9.32 -14.81 15.06
C ILE A 176 8.13 -15.75 14.98
N TYR A 177 7.68 -16.25 16.13
CA TYR A 177 6.51 -17.13 16.23
C TYR A 177 5.45 -16.51 17.13
N LEU A 178 4.18 -16.64 16.73
CA LEU A 178 3.03 -16.37 17.58
C LEU A 178 2.56 -17.67 18.23
N HIS A 179 2.76 -17.81 19.53
CA HIS A 179 2.42 -19.03 20.26
C HIS A 179 0.97 -18.99 20.73
N THR A 180 0.24 -20.06 20.40
CA THR A 180 -1.14 -20.34 20.84
C THR A 180 -1.27 -21.69 21.54
N ASP A 181 -0.23 -22.52 21.47
CA ASP A 181 -0.19 -23.90 21.97
C ASP A 181 -0.32 -24.02 23.49
N HIS A 182 0.04 -22.95 24.22
CA HIS A 182 -0.15 -22.87 25.67
C HIS A 182 -1.54 -22.42 26.10
N LEU A 183 -2.40 -22.04 25.15
CA LEU A 183 -3.73 -21.53 25.47
C LEU A 183 -4.72 -22.67 25.74
N PRO A 184 -5.74 -22.43 26.58
CA PRO A 184 -6.85 -23.36 26.74
C PRO A 184 -7.52 -23.71 25.40
N GLU A 185 -8.01 -24.95 25.27
CA GLU A 185 -8.59 -25.48 24.04
C GLU A 185 -9.77 -24.65 23.50
N ASP A 186 -10.62 -24.14 24.39
CA ASP A 186 -11.75 -23.26 24.04
C ASP A 186 -11.26 -21.92 23.47
N VAL A 187 -10.19 -21.36 24.02
CA VAL A 187 -9.55 -20.14 23.50
C VAL A 187 -8.95 -20.39 22.11
N ILE A 188 -8.26 -21.51 21.91
CA ILE A 188 -7.71 -21.90 20.60
C ILE A 188 -8.85 -22.00 19.57
N ARG A 189 -9.95 -22.68 19.90
CA ARG A 189 -11.12 -22.80 19.00
C ARG A 189 -11.75 -21.45 18.64
N ILE A 190 -11.81 -20.51 19.58
CA ILE A 190 -12.29 -19.15 19.30
C ILE A 190 -11.36 -18.44 18.32
N ILE A 191 -10.04 -18.57 18.50
CA ILE A 191 -9.06 -18.00 17.57
C ILE A 191 -9.24 -18.65 16.20
N GLU A 192 -9.30 -19.99 16.11
CA GLU A 192 -9.55 -20.73 14.86
C GLU A 192 -10.82 -20.25 14.16
N HIS A 193 -11.95 -20.12 14.89
CA HIS A 193 -13.21 -19.66 14.33
C HIS A 193 -13.11 -18.27 13.70
N ILE A 194 -12.54 -17.29 14.41
CA ILE A 194 -12.38 -15.92 13.90
C ILE A 194 -11.42 -15.90 12.71
N GLN A 195 -10.30 -16.63 12.81
CA GLN A 195 -9.26 -16.61 11.79
C GLN A 195 -9.65 -17.32 10.49
N PHE A 196 -10.34 -18.45 10.63
CA PHE A 196 -10.72 -19.29 9.50
C PHE A 196 -12.08 -18.88 8.91
N GLY A 197 -12.92 -18.18 9.68
CA GLY A 197 -14.24 -17.72 9.24
C GLY A 197 -14.25 -16.28 8.72
N THR A 198 -13.73 -15.33 9.51
CA THR A 198 -13.88 -13.89 9.25
C THR A 198 -12.71 -13.29 8.47
N GLU A 199 -11.48 -13.57 8.91
CA GLU A 199 -10.29 -12.84 8.41
C GLU A 199 -9.87 -13.25 7.01
N ARG A 200 -9.51 -14.53 6.82
CA ARG A 200 -9.19 -15.07 5.50
C ARG A 200 -9.48 -16.57 5.46
N THR A 201 -10.58 -16.94 4.80
CA THR A 201 -11.10 -18.31 4.79
C THR A 201 -10.14 -19.36 4.24
N GLY A 202 -9.16 -18.95 3.42
CA GLY A 202 -8.08 -19.82 2.96
C GLY A 202 -7.09 -20.27 4.04
N ARG A 203 -7.10 -19.66 5.24
CA ARG A 203 -6.09 -19.92 6.29
C ARG A 203 -6.21 -21.33 6.86
N TYR A 204 -7.42 -21.87 6.97
CA TYR A 204 -7.63 -23.26 7.38
C TYR A 204 -6.95 -24.23 6.39
N LEU A 205 -7.17 -24.02 5.08
CA LEU A 205 -6.56 -24.85 4.03
C LEU A 205 -5.03 -24.73 4.03
N PHE A 206 -4.51 -23.53 4.30
CA PHE A 206 -3.07 -23.27 4.40
C PHE A 206 -2.39 -24.11 5.51
N HIS A 207 -3.01 -24.20 6.69
CA HIS A 207 -2.49 -25.00 7.80
C HIS A 207 -2.71 -26.51 7.59
N LYS A 208 -3.93 -26.89 7.15
CA LYS A 208 -4.26 -28.29 6.82
C LYS A 208 -3.30 -28.87 5.78
N GLY A 209 -2.99 -28.12 4.72
CA GLY A 209 -2.06 -28.55 3.68
C GLY A 209 -0.61 -28.72 4.15
N ARG A 210 -0.24 -28.16 5.31
CA ARG A 210 1.07 -28.33 5.96
C ARG A 210 1.08 -29.36 7.07
N GLY A 211 -0.06 -29.97 7.40
CA GLY A 211 -0.20 -30.81 8.60
C GLY A 211 0.01 -30.04 9.91
N GLN A 212 -0.26 -28.73 9.90
CA GLN A 212 -0.10 -27.85 11.06
C GLN A 212 -1.46 -27.51 11.68
N ASP A 213 -1.45 -27.28 12.99
CA ASP A 213 -2.59 -26.75 13.74
C ASP A 213 -2.10 -25.87 14.91
N TYR A 214 -3.00 -25.10 15.52
CA TYR A 214 -2.66 -24.08 16.53
C TYR A 214 -2.24 -24.62 17.89
N ARG A 215 -2.34 -25.94 18.12
CA ARG A 215 -1.85 -26.62 19.33
C ARG A 215 -0.39 -27.02 19.19
N GLN A 216 0.14 -26.99 17.97
CA GLN A 216 1.53 -27.31 17.71
C GLN A 216 2.41 -26.09 17.99
N PRO A 217 3.56 -26.27 18.67
CA PRO A 217 4.50 -25.18 18.87
C PRO A 217 5.00 -24.68 17.51
N LYS A 218 5.19 -23.37 17.40
CA LYS A 218 5.80 -22.72 16.20
C LYS A 218 5.04 -22.92 14.88
N CYS A 219 3.75 -23.28 14.91
CA CYS A 219 2.92 -23.40 13.70
C CYS A 219 2.60 -22.06 13.01
N LEU A 220 2.69 -20.95 13.76
CA LEU A 220 2.43 -19.59 13.30
C LEU A 220 3.73 -18.80 13.20
N GLU A 221 4.49 -19.00 12.12
CA GLU A 221 5.66 -18.19 11.80
C GLU A 221 5.24 -16.84 11.20
N LEU A 222 5.79 -15.75 11.74
CA LEU A 222 5.49 -14.40 11.30
C LEU A 222 6.56 -13.88 10.35
N ALA A 223 6.13 -13.14 9.34
CA ALA A 223 6.98 -12.39 8.44
C ALA A 223 6.66 -10.89 8.53
N PHE A 224 7.62 -10.05 8.15
CA PHE A 224 7.52 -8.61 8.37
C PHE A 224 7.77 -7.78 7.12
N ALA A 225 6.80 -6.90 6.83
CA ALA A 225 6.86 -5.93 5.75
C ALA A 225 7.24 -6.58 4.41
N GLU A 226 6.70 -7.76 4.13
CA GLU A 226 6.95 -8.46 2.86
C GLU A 226 6.34 -7.72 1.68
N GLU A 227 5.31 -6.92 1.94
CA GLU A 227 4.72 -5.97 1.02
C GLU A 227 4.51 -4.64 1.73
N ILE A 228 4.85 -3.54 1.05
CA ILE A 228 4.48 -2.19 1.44
C ILE A 228 3.25 -1.73 0.65
N GLY A 229 2.50 -0.80 1.23
CA GLY A 229 1.37 -0.16 0.59
C GLY A 229 1.09 1.23 1.15
N ALA A 230 -0.03 1.82 0.73
CA ALA A 230 -0.59 3.04 1.29
C ALA A 230 -2.05 2.76 1.71
N CYS A 231 -2.41 3.14 2.93
CA CYS A 231 -3.74 2.96 3.46
C CYS A 231 -4.07 4.02 4.52
N GLY A 232 -5.20 4.69 4.36
CA GLY A 232 -5.74 5.64 5.33
C GLY A 232 -5.93 5.00 6.70
N GLY A 233 -6.74 3.93 6.74
CA GLY A 233 -7.12 3.23 7.95
C GLY A 233 -6.00 2.44 8.64
N HIS A 234 -4.84 2.22 8.01
CA HIS A 234 -3.72 1.48 8.62
C HIS A 234 -2.43 2.30 8.80
N SER A 235 -2.25 3.40 8.05
CA SER A 235 -1.03 4.21 8.08
C SER A 235 -1.22 5.71 7.90
N SER A 236 -2.45 6.24 7.72
CA SER A 236 -2.76 7.66 7.52
C SER A 236 -2.54 8.23 6.11
N SER A 237 -2.05 7.44 5.15
CA SER A 237 -1.81 7.88 3.76
C SER A 237 -3.10 7.81 2.93
N GLY A 238 -3.53 8.91 2.31
CA GLY A 238 -4.81 8.95 1.60
C GLY A 238 -5.13 10.29 0.96
N VAL A 239 -6.32 10.38 0.37
CA VAL A 239 -6.90 11.61 -0.18
C VAL A 239 -7.27 12.55 0.97
N ASN A 240 -7.02 13.84 0.81
CA ASN A 240 -7.29 14.86 1.82
C ASN A 240 -8.79 15.18 1.89
N GLY A 241 -9.53 14.44 2.71
CA GLY A 241 -10.92 14.72 3.05
C GLY A 241 -11.04 15.56 4.33
N ASN A 242 -12.07 16.41 4.39
CA ASN A 242 -12.48 17.03 5.65
C ASN A 242 -13.40 16.09 6.46
N ARG A 243 -13.91 16.56 7.61
CA ARG A 243 -14.79 15.76 8.49
C ARG A 243 -16.12 15.32 7.87
N ARG A 244 -16.54 15.95 6.77
CA ARG A 244 -17.73 15.59 5.97
C ARG A 244 -17.36 14.72 4.76
N GLY A 245 -16.09 14.35 4.63
CA GLY A 245 -15.55 13.63 3.48
C GLY A 245 -15.28 14.50 2.26
N GLU A 246 -15.50 15.83 2.30
CA GLU A 246 -15.30 16.70 1.15
C GLU A 246 -13.80 16.92 0.89
N THR A 247 -13.40 16.82 -0.38
CA THR A 247 -12.04 17.17 -0.82
C THR A 247 -11.98 18.64 -1.28
N ASN A 248 -10.79 19.10 -1.70
CA ASN A 248 -10.64 20.42 -2.36
C ASN A 248 -11.33 20.49 -3.74
N VAL A 249 -11.68 19.36 -4.35
CA VAL A 249 -12.46 19.31 -5.60
C VAL A 249 -13.94 19.28 -5.26
N ARG A 250 -14.69 20.29 -5.72
CA ARG A 250 -16.12 20.43 -5.42
C ARG A 250 -16.90 19.23 -5.94
N GLY A 251 -17.73 18.64 -5.09
CA GLY A 251 -18.50 17.44 -5.42
C GLY A 251 -17.71 16.13 -5.35
N LEU A 252 -16.40 16.14 -5.06
CA LEU A 252 -15.64 14.92 -4.78
C LEU A 252 -15.55 14.68 -3.28
N PHE A 253 -16.06 13.54 -2.86
CA PHE A 253 -16.05 13.05 -1.49
C PHE A 253 -15.15 11.81 -1.38
N VAL A 254 -14.62 11.54 -0.19
CA VAL A 254 -13.81 10.35 0.09
C VAL A 254 -14.22 9.71 1.42
N ALA A 255 -14.18 8.39 1.50
CA ALA A 255 -14.42 7.64 2.73
C ALA A 255 -13.69 6.28 2.75
N GLY A 256 -13.40 5.76 3.94
CA GLY A 256 -12.77 4.45 4.11
C GLY A 256 -11.26 4.50 3.94
N ASP A 257 -10.65 3.41 3.47
CA ASP A 257 -9.18 3.28 3.44
C ASP A 257 -8.47 4.18 2.44
N VAL A 258 -9.19 4.77 1.48
CA VAL A 258 -8.64 5.76 0.55
C VAL A 258 -8.55 7.16 1.19
N ASP A 259 -9.22 7.39 2.32
CA ASP A 259 -9.26 8.66 3.04
C ASP A 259 -7.99 8.87 3.91
N GLY A 260 -7.34 10.01 3.76
CA GLY A 260 -6.07 10.35 4.39
C GLY A 260 -6.23 10.97 5.77
N GLY A 261 -5.14 11.01 6.55
CA GLY A 261 -5.13 11.70 7.85
C GLY A 261 -5.93 11.01 8.97
N LEU A 262 -6.44 9.79 8.73
CA LEU A 262 -7.31 9.04 9.65
C LEU A 262 -6.70 7.67 10.03
N PRO A 263 -5.52 7.64 10.69
CA PRO A 263 -4.84 6.39 11.01
C PRO A 263 -5.68 5.51 11.94
N PHE A 264 -5.58 4.19 11.72
CA PHE A 264 -6.17 3.16 12.60
C PHE A 264 -7.69 3.26 12.76
N SER A 265 -8.39 3.78 11.75
CA SER A 265 -9.86 3.81 11.70
C SER A 265 -10.46 2.42 11.42
N PHE A 266 -9.73 1.58 10.67
CA PHE A 266 -10.09 0.20 10.33
C PHE A 266 -11.54 0.06 9.83
N LEU A 267 -12.10 -1.14 9.96
CA LEU A 267 -13.45 -1.47 9.51
C LEU A 267 -14.56 -0.66 10.20
N GLY A 268 -14.43 -0.42 11.51
CA GLY A 268 -15.41 0.39 12.25
C GLY A 268 -15.50 1.81 11.72
N GLY A 269 -14.34 2.43 11.45
CA GLY A 269 -14.25 3.72 10.79
C GLY A 269 -14.84 3.70 9.38
N ALA A 270 -14.47 2.71 8.56
CA ALA A 270 -14.99 2.60 7.20
C ALA A 270 -16.53 2.50 7.15
N LEU A 271 -17.16 1.73 8.06
CA LEU A 271 -18.62 1.61 8.15
C LEU A 271 -19.28 2.93 8.56
N ALA A 272 -18.77 3.55 9.63
CA ALA A 272 -19.33 4.81 10.13
C ALA A 272 -19.18 5.95 9.12
N MET A 273 -17.99 6.09 8.54
CA MET A 273 -17.69 7.09 7.51
C MET A 273 -18.53 6.87 6.26
N GLY A 274 -18.66 5.63 5.77
CA GLY A 274 -19.44 5.32 4.58
C GLY A 274 -20.91 5.73 4.70
N GLY A 275 -21.53 5.52 5.87
CA GLY A 275 -22.90 5.99 6.13
C GLY A 275 -22.99 7.52 6.18
N LEU A 276 -22.18 8.15 7.04
CA LEU A 276 -22.22 9.61 7.26
C LEU A 276 -21.89 10.40 5.99
N ILE A 277 -20.80 10.05 5.31
CA ILE A 277 -20.32 10.75 4.12
C ILE A 277 -21.23 10.48 2.92
N GLY A 278 -21.86 9.31 2.85
CA GLY A 278 -22.90 9.03 1.87
C GLY A 278 -24.08 10.00 1.97
N GLU A 279 -24.52 10.33 3.19
CA GLU A 279 -25.57 11.33 3.41
C GLU A 279 -25.11 12.75 3.07
N GLU A 280 -23.87 13.12 3.43
CA GLU A 280 -23.29 14.43 3.07
C GLU A 280 -23.24 14.62 1.54
N ALA A 281 -22.77 13.61 0.81
CA ALA A 281 -22.70 13.63 -0.64
C ALA A 281 -24.10 13.74 -1.28
N ALA A 282 -25.09 13.04 -0.73
CA ALA A 282 -26.48 13.14 -1.19
C ALA A 282 -27.07 14.54 -0.94
N ARG A 283 -26.83 15.12 0.24
CA ARG A 283 -27.27 16.48 0.58
C ARG A 283 -26.63 17.53 -0.33
N TYR A 284 -25.33 17.39 -0.62
CA TYR A 284 -24.65 18.24 -1.60
C TYR A 284 -25.28 18.10 -2.99
N ALA A 285 -25.48 16.87 -3.48
CA ALA A 285 -26.03 16.63 -4.81
C ALA A 285 -27.47 17.16 -5.00
N ALA A 286 -28.27 17.16 -3.93
CA ALA A 286 -29.64 17.69 -3.95
C ALA A 286 -29.67 19.21 -4.15
N GLY A 287 -28.69 19.94 -3.59
CA GLY A 287 -28.62 21.41 -3.67
C GLY A 287 -27.68 21.97 -4.75
N ALA A 288 -26.78 21.15 -5.29
CA ALA A 288 -25.81 21.61 -6.29
C ALA A 288 -26.39 21.60 -7.70
N ASP A 289 -25.99 22.57 -8.52
CA ASP A 289 -26.12 22.46 -9.97
C ASP A 289 -25.05 21.53 -10.54
N TRP A 290 -25.40 20.80 -11.59
CA TRP A 290 -24.39 20.00 -12.29
C TRP A 290 -23.43 20.96 -13.01
N ALA A 291 -22.13 20.87 -12.67
CA ALA A 291 -21.09 21.76 -13.19
C ALA A 291 -20.93 21.69 -14.72
N GLY A 292 -21.53 20.69 -15.37
CA GLY A 292 -21.67 20.60 -16.81
C GLY A 292 -20.39 20.13 -17.52
N GLY A 293 -20.58 19.49 -18.68
CA GLY A 293 -19.55 19.32 -19.68
C GLY A 293 -18.41 18.34 -19.33
N GLU A 294 -18.46 17.19 -19.97
CA GLU A 294 -17.28 16.64 -20.60
C GLU A 294 -17.62 16.46 -22.08
N PRO A 295 -16.84 16.99 -23.02
CA PRO A 295 -17.07 16.68 -24.42
C PRO A 295 -16.98 15.17 -24.55
N ARG A 296 -18.00 14.52 -25.11
CA ARG A 296 -17.92 13.10 -25.51
C ARG A 296 -16.59 12.78 -26.23
N ALA A 297 -15.96 13.78 -26.86
CA ALA A 297 -14.61 13.72 -27.40
C ALA A 297 -13.52 13.36 -26.39
N ARG A 298 -13.46 13.97 -25.19
CA ARG A 298 -12.45 13.66 -24.17
C ARG A 298 -12.66 12.26 -23.58
N ALA A 299 -13.90 11.88 -23.29
CA ALA A 299 -14.21 10.50 -22.90
C ALA A 299 -13.79 9.49 -23.99
N ARG A 300 -14.03 9.80 -25.27
CA ARG A 300 -13.55 8.96 -26.40
C ARG A 300 -12.02 8.90 -26.50
N GLU A 301 -11.33 9.97 -26.15
CA GLU A 301 -9.86 9.99 -26.12
C GLU A 301 -9.32 9.09 -25.00
N GLU A 302 -9.88 9.21 -23.80
CA GLU A 302 -9.54 8.34 -22.67
C GLU A 302 -9.79 6.87 -23.02
N ILE A 303 -10.92 6.55 -23.67
CA ILE A 303 -11.23 5.20 -24.18
C ILE A 303 -10.17 4.73 -25.18
N ARG A 304 -9.81 5.55 -26.18
CA ARG A 304 -8.79 5.18 -27.17
C ARG A 304 -7.43 4.91 -26.53
N SER A 305 -7.03 5.73 -25.57
CA SER A 305 -5.78 5.57 -24.82
C SER A 305 -5.79 4.30 -23.97
N PHE A 306 -6.91 4.03 -23.31
CA PHE A 306 -7.11 2.82 -22.51
C PHE A 306 -7.06 1.56 -23.38
N GLU A 307 -7.73 1.53 -24.54
CA GLU A 307 -7.77 0.38 -25.47
C GLU A 307 -6.48 0.15 -26.26
N ALA A 308 -5.55 1.11 -26.30
CA ALA A 308 -4.35 1.01 -27.13
C ALA A 308 -3.56 -0.32 -26.98
N PRO A 309 -3.41 -0.90 -25.77
CA PRO A 309 -2.76 -2.21 -25.58
C PRO A 309 -3.43 -3.39 -26.28
N LEU A 310 -4.75 -3.39 -26.48
CA LEU A 310 -5.45 -4.46 -27.20
C LEU A 310 -5.14 -4.45 -28.70
N LYS A 311 -4.77 -3.29 -29.24
CA LYS A 311 -4.58 -3.10 -30.70
C LYS A 311 -3.16 -3.47 -31.16
N ARG A 312 -2.28 -3.86 -30.23
CA ARG A 312 -0.88 -4.21 -30.54
C ARG A 312 -0.78 -5.66 -30.99
N ARG A 313 0.01 -5.91 -32.04
CA ARG A 313 0.24 -7.26 -32.59
C ARG A 313 1.12 -8.11 -31.68
N GLN A 314 2.13 -7.49 -31.07
CA GLN A 314 3.13 -8.11 -30.19
C GLN A 314 3.49 -7.10 -29.10
N GLY A 315 3.99 -7.59 -27.96
CA GLY A 315 4.38 -6.72 -26.86
C GLY A 315 4.73 -7.47 -25.59
N LEU A 316 5.06 -6.72 -24.54
CA LEU A 316 5.34 -7.22 -23.21
C LEU A 316 4.05 -7.71 -22.53
N PRO A 317 4.05 -8.91 -21.90
CA PRO A 317 2.94 -9.34 -21.06
C PRO A 317 2.74 -8.42 -19.85
N PRO A 318 1.51 -8.00 -19.51
CA PRO A 318 1.26 -7.10 -18.38
C PRO A 318 1.80 -7.66 -17.05
N CYS A 319 1.71 -8.97 -16.83
CA CYS A 319 2.18 -9.61 -15.60
C CYS A 319 3.69 -9.47 -15.37
N LEU A 320 4.51 -9.48 -16.43
CA LEU A 320 5.97 -9.30 -16.32
C LEU A 320 6.32 -7.84 -16.01
N VAL A 321 5.58 -6.90 -16.60
CA VAL A 321 5.76 -5.46 -16.31
C VAL A 321 5.32 -5.15 -14.88
N GLU A 322 4.20 -5.70 -14.42
CA GLU A 322 3.76 -5.56 -13.02
C GLU A 322 4.79 -6.18 -12.06
N PHE A 323 5.27 -7.39 -12.35
CA PHE A 323 6.27 -8.06 -11.52
C PHE A 323 7.54 -7.22 -11.40
N LYS A 324 8.05 -6.69 -12.53
CA LYS A 324 9.19 -5.76 -12.54
C LYS A 324 8.89 -4.53 -11.68
N ALA A 325 7.77 -3.85 -11.89
CA ALA A 325 7.40 -2.64 -11.16
C ALA A 325 7.37 -2.89 -9.64
N ARG A 326 6.56 -3.85 -9.19
CA ARG A 326 6.35 -4.12 -7.77
C ARG A 326 7.60 -4.64 -7.06
N THR A 327 8.46 -5.39 -7.76
CA THR A 327 9.78 -5.79 -7.24
C THR A 327 10.65 -4.56 -6.96
N ARG A 328 10.69 -3.58 -7.88
CA ARG A 328 11.46 -2.34 -7.68
C ARG A 328 10.89 -1.50 -6.56
N LEU A 329 9.57 -1.33 -6.51
CA LEU A 329 8.90 -0.57 -5.44
C LEU A 329 9.17 -1.21 -4.07
N GLN A 330 8.99 -2.52 -3.95
CA GLN A 330 9.27 -3.24 -2.70
C GLN A 330 10.71 -3.08 -2.22
N TYR A 331 11.68 -3.15 -3.14
CA TYR A 331 13.08 -3.05 -2.77
C TYR A 331 13.49 -1.62 -2.38
N TYR A 332 13.12 -0.64 -3.20
CA TYR A 332 13.67 0.71 -3.07
C TYR A 332 12.85 1.65 -2.17
N LEU A 333 11.57 1.36 -1.92
CA LEU A 333 10.75 2.19 -1.04
C LEU A 333 10.67 1.63 0.39
N LYS A 334 10.74 0.30 0.57
CA LYS A 334 10.53 -0.34 1.88
C LYS A 334 11.46 0.27 2.96
N PRO A 335 10.94 0.60 4.16
CA PRO A 335 11.78 1.08 5.25
C PRO A 335 12.81 0.01 5.71
N PRO A 336 13.96 0.39 6.28
CA PRO A 336 14.39 1.76 6.57
C PRO A 336 14.60 2.57 5.28
N LYS A 337 14.05 3.78 5.25
CA LYS A 337 14.01 4.60 4.05
C LYS A 337 15.38 5.22 3.81
N ASN A 338 15.80 5.17 2.55
CA ASN A 338 17.04 5.73 2.07
C ASN A 338 16.74 6.67 0.89
N PRO A 339 17.13 7.96 0.95
CA PRO A 339 16.89 8.93 -0.13
C PRO A 339 17.43 8.48 -1.50
N ASP A 340 18.62 7.88 -1.55
CA ASP A 340 19.21 7.39 -2.81
C ASP A 340 18.37 6.27 -3.40
N TYR A 341 17.86 5.36 -2.56
CA TYR A 341 16.94 4.32 -3.01
C TYR A 341 15.65 4.91 -3.55
N HIS A 342 15.12 5.96 -2.91
CA HIS A 342 13.92 6.63 -3.38
C HIS A 342 14.15 7.32 -4.73
N GLN A 343 15.33 7.91 -4.96
CA GLN A 343 15.70 8.44 -6.28
C GLN A 343 15.83 7.35 -7.34
N ILE A 344 16.40 6.19 -6.99
CA ILE A 344 16.45 5.02 -7.88
C ILE A 344 15.04 4.49 -8.17
N ALA A 345 14.13 4.50 -7.18
CA ALA A 345 12.74 4.13 -7.38
C ALA A 345 12.05 5.06 -8.39
N LEU A 346 12.21 6.38 -8.24
CA LEU A 346 11.68 7.37 -9.19
C LEU A 346 12.22 7.13 -10.60
N TRP A 347 13.53 6.89 -10.73
CA TRP A 347 14.13 6.55 -12.01
C TRP A 347 13.53 5.28 -12.62
N TRP A 348 13.34 4.22 -11.84
CA TRP A 348 12.73 2.98 -12.32
C TRP A 348 11.27 3.18 -12.75
N MET A 349 10.48 3.90 -11.97
CA MET A 349 9.08 4.15 -12.29
C MET A 349 8.94 4.95 -13.58
N GLU A 350 9.76 5.98 -13.77
CA GLU A 350 9.80 6.75 -15.01
C GLU A 350 10.27 5.90 -16.20
N ARG A 351 11.31 5.09 -16.00
CA ARG A 351 11.80 4.17 -17.02
C ARG A 351 10.73 3.17 -17.46
N ILE A 352 10.05 2.53 -16.52
CA ILE A 352 8.96 1.58 -16.82
C ILE A 352 7.83 2.29 -17.57
N ARG A 353 7.50 3.53 -17.17
CA ARG A 353 6.47 4.34 -17.82
C ARG A 353 6.82 4.68 -19.27
N ARG A 354 8.09 4.99 -19.55
CA ARG A 354 8.57 5.40 -20.87
C ARG A 354 8.91 4.24 -21.80
N GLU A 355 9.46 3.16 -21.26
CA GLU A 355 10.05 2.07 -22.06
C GLU A 355 9.18 0.81 -22.06
N ASP A 356 8.57 0.43 -20.93
CA ASP A 356 7.84 -0.84 -20.85
C ASP A 356 6.35 -0.66 -21.17
N LEU A 357 5.67 0.31 -20.55
CA LEU A 357 4.21 0.53 -20.72
C LEU A 357 3.78 0.75 -22.19
N PRO A 358 4.53 1.49 -23.03
CA PRO A 358 4.19 1.64 -24.44
C PRO A 358 4.30 0.35 -25.26
N GLU A 359 5.05 -0.63 -24.76
CA GLU A 359 5.27 -1.92 -25.41
C GLU A 359 4.34 -3.02 -24.87
N VAL A 360 3.50 -2.74 -23.86
CA VAL A 360 2.58 -3.75 -23.31
C VAL A 360 1.49 -4.12 -24.32
N LYS A 361 1.33 -5.41 -24.58
CA LYS A 361 0.18 -5.98 -25.31
C LYS A 361 -0.79 -6.60 -24.30
N ALA A 362 -2.07 -6.26 -24.42
CA ALA A 362 -3.14 -6.94 -23.70
C ALA A 362 -3.81 -7.97 -24.61
N GLU A 363 -4.04 -9.19 -24.11
CA GLU A 363 -4.74 -10.24 -24.87
C GLU A 363 -6.27 -10.16 -24.71
N ASP A 364 -6.74 -9.67 -23.56
CA ASP A 364 -8.15 -9.56 -23.22
C ASP A 364 -8.46 -8.34 -22.33
N TYR A 365 -9.74 -8.20 -21.93
CA TYR A 365 -10.16 -7.10 -21.06
C TYR A 365 -9.60 -7.18 -19.63
N HIS A 366 -9.21 -8.37 -19.17
CA HIS A 366 -8.54 -8.51 -17.88
C HIS A 366 -7.14 -7.94 -17.94
N ASP A 367 -6.35 -8.32 -18.95
CA ASP A 367 -5.04 -7.75 -19.23
C ASP A 367 -5.12 -6.24 -19.43
N LEU A 368 -6.14 -5.75 -20.14
CA LEU A 368 -6.35 -4.33 -20.35
C LEU A 368 -6.50 -3.56 -19.03
N LEU A 369 -7.31 -4.11 -18.10
CA LEU A 369 -7.43 -3.54 -16.77
C LEU A 369 -6.11 -3.62 -16.00
N LYS A 370 -5.35 -4.73 -16.12
CA LYS A 370 -4.02 -4.85 -15.51
C LYS A 370 -3.07 -3.75 -15.96
N VAL A 371 -3.08 -3.36 -17.25
CA VAL A 371 -2.27 -2.22 -17.73
C VAL A 371 -2.65 -0.92 -17.03
N HIS A 372 -3.95 -0.68 -16.81
CA HIS A 372 -4.43 0.49 -16.08
C HIS A 372 -4.01 0.45 -14.59
N GLU A 373 -4.14 -0.70 -13.95
CA GLU A 373 -3.70 -0.91 -12.56
C GLU A 373 -2.18 -0.69 -12.39
N ILE A 374 -1.34 -1.11 -13.35
CA ILE A 374 0.11 -0.85 -13.34
C ILE A 374 0.40 0.65 -13.38
N ARG A 375 -0.33 1.42 -14.18
CA ARG A 375 -0.18 2.89 -14.22
C ARG A 375 -0.46 3.51 -12.85
N SER A 376 -1.52 3.05 -12.18
CA SER A 376 -1.86 3.47 -10.82
C SER A 376 -0.77 3.10 -9.81
N ILE A 377 -0.21 1.89 -9.87
CA ILE A 377 0.91 1.46 -9.02
C ILE A 377 2.13 2.37 -9.19
N LEU A 378 2.50 2.70 -10.42
CA LEU A 378 3.64 3.59 -10.68
C LEU A 378 3.38 5.02 -10.18
N LEU A 379 2.17 5.54 -10.41
CA LEU A 379 1.80 6.89 -9.99
C LEU A 379 1.76 7.01 -8.46
N VAL A 380 1.15 6.06 -7.77
CA VAL A 380 1.09 6.04 -6.29
C VAL A 380 2.47 5.80 -5.69
N GLY A 381 3.28 4.93 -6.31
CA GLY A 381 4.68 4.73 -5.90
C GLY A 381 5.50 6.01 -6.01
N GLU A 382 5.26 6.84 -7.04
CA GLU A 382 5.89 8.15 -7.20
C GLU A 382 5.46 9.12 -6.09
N MET A 383 4.17 9.15 -5.71
CA MET A 383 3.69 9.95 -4.56
C MET A 383 4.39 9.55 -3.28
N MET A 384 4.46 8.24 -3.01
CA MET A 384 5.11 7.67 -1.84
C MET A 384 6.59 8.06 -1.77
N ALA A 385 7.30 7.93 -2.89
CA ALA A 385 8.72 8.24 -2.99
C ALA A 385 9.01 9.74 -2.78
N ARG A 386 8.29 10.61 -3.51
CA ARG A 386 8.48 12.07 -3.43
C ARG A 386 8.11 12.62 -2.06
N ALA A 387 7.01 12.17 -1.47
CA ALA A 387 6.62 12.59 -0.12
C ALA A 387 7.67 12.16 0.92
N SER A 388 8.26 10.97 0.75
CA SER A 388 9.30 10.50 1.66
C SER A 388 10.62 11.27 1.54
N LEU A 389 10.96 11.74 0.35
CA LEU A 389 12.12 12.63 0.13
C LEU A 389 11.88 14.02 0.72
N PHE A 390 10.65 14.54 0.57
CA PHE A 390 10.26 15.87 1.04
C PHE A 390 10.21 15.97 2.57
N ARG A 391 9.76 14.93 3.28
CA ARG A 391 9.81 14.90 4.74
C ARG A 391 11.22 14.52 5.21
N GLU A 392 11.94 15.49 5.77
CA GLU A 392 13.31 15.32 6.28
C GLU A 392 13.35 15.03 7.79
N GLU A 393 12.60 14.03 8.25
CA GLU A 393 12.63 13.51 9.63
C GLU A 393 12.24 12.02 9.65
N SER A 394 12.17 11.42 10.84
CA SER A 394 11.52 10.12 11.04
C SER A 394 10.28 10.23 11.94
N ARG A 395 9.13 9.72 11.47
CA ARG A 395 7.85 9.76 12.19
C ARG A 395 7.06 8.46 12.00
N TRP A 396 6.17 8.17 12.96
CA TRP A 396 5.28 7.00 12.92
C TRP A 396 6.00 5.64 13.01
N GLY A 397 7.16 5.60 13.67
CA GLY A 397 7.96 4.39 13.83
C GLY A 397 8.42 3.86 12.47
N TYR A 398 8.28 2.57 12.23
CA TYR A 398 8.74 1.96 10.96
C TYR A 398 8.07 2.53 9.69
N GLN A 399 6.89 3.15 9.80
CA GLN A 399 6.09 3.57 8.63
C GLN A 399 6.71 4.73 7.83
N HIS A 400 7.40 5.64 8.53
CA HIS A 400 8.26 6.65 7.93
C HIS A 400 9.55 6.78 8.75
N TRP A 401 10.38 5.73 8.70
CA TRP A 401 11.69 5.75 9.33
C TRP A 401 12.79 5.97 8.28
N ARG A 402 13.43 7.13 8.32
CA ARG A 402 14.59 7.52 7.53
C ARG A 402 15.86 7.33 8.35
N VAL A 403 16.80 6.53 7.84
CA VAL A 403 18.03 6.22 8.60
C VAL A 403 19.05 7.36 8.59
N ASP A 404 18.99 8.20 7.56
CA ASP A 404 19.83 9.39 7.42
C ASP A 404 19.38 10.54 8.33
N VAL A 405 18.08 10.59 8.67
CA VAL A 405 17.48 11.55 9.62
C VAL A 405 16.55 10.80 10.59
N PRO A 406 17.12 10.03 11.54
CA PRO A 406 16.36 9.11 12.40
C PRO A 406 15.52 9.80 13.48
N GLU A 407 15.69 11.11 13.67
CA GLU A 407 15.04 11.89 14.71
C GLU A 407 13.79 12.60 14.17
N LYS A 408 12.83 12.84 15.07
CA LYS A 408 11.72 13.77 14.80
C LYS A 408 12.26 15.19 14.86
N LYS A 409 11.78 16.08 13.98
CA LYS A 409 12.16 17.48 14.04
C LYS A 409 10.96 18.39 14.37
N PRO A 410 11.11 19.41 15.24
CA PRO A 410 10.00 20.25 15.70
C PRO A 410 9.19 20.94 14.58
N GLU A 411 9.82 21.31 13.46
CA GLU A 411 9.18 21.96 12.32
C GLU A 411 8.08 21.10 11.67
N TRP A 412 8.23 19.77 11.73
CA TRP A 412 7.29 18.80 11.19
C TRP A 412 6.16 18.46 12.16
N GLU A 413 6.19 18.97 13.39
CA GLU A 413 5.18 18.68 14.39
C GLU A 413 3.83 19.26 13.98
N GLY A 414 2.80 18.41 13.96
CA GLY A 414 1.47 18.77 13.46
C GLY A 414 1.49 19.23 11.99
N THR A 415 2.34 18.64 11.15
CA THR A 415 2.45 19.00 9.73
C THR A 415 2.21 17.79 8.83
N TRP A 416 1.26 17.90 7.89
CA TRP A 416 1.08 16.98 6.79
C TRP A 416 2.03 17.31 5.64
N VAL A 417 2.46 16.28 4.91
CA VAL A 417 2.94 16.46 3.54
C VAL A 417 1.74 16.31 2.62
N VAL A 418 1.37 17.40 1.97
CA VAL A 418 0.31 17.44 0.96
C VAL A 418 0.94 17.15 -0.41
N VAL A 419 0.35 16.23 -1.15
CA VAL A 419 0.73 15.90 -2.53
C VAL A 419 -0.41 16.32 -3.44
N ARG A 420 -0.13 17.13 -4.46
CA ARG A 420 -1.15 17.59 -5.41
C ARG A 420 -0.62 17.67 -6.83
N LYS A 421 -1.54 17.66 -7.78
CA LYS A 421 -1.22 17.86 -9.20
C LYS A 421 -1.02 19.34 -9.47
N GLY A 422 0.16 19.72 -9.93
CA GLY A 422 0.50 21.06 -10.41
C GLY A 422 0.60 21.11 -11.94
N GLU A 423 0.91 22.30 -12.47
CA GLU A 423 1.00 22.51 -13.93
C GLU A 423 2.16 21.73 -14.57
N LYS A 424 3.26 21.56 -13.83
CA LYS A 424 4.50 20.91 -14.30
C LYS A 424 4.67 19.48 -13.78
N GLY A 425 3.67 18.93 -13.10
CA GLY A 425 3.72 17.61 -12.49
C GLY A 425 3.35 17.63 -11.01
N MET A 426 3.88 16.68 -10.25
CA MET A 426 3.56 16.50 -8.84
C MET A 426 4.23 17.56 -7.96
N GLU A 427 3.44 18.27 -7.17
CA GLU A 427 3.89 19.29 -6.22
C GLU A 427 3.65 18.83 -4.79
N LEU A 428 4.56 19.23 -3.89
CA LEU A 428 4.51 18.89 -2.47
C LEU A 428 4.51 20.16 -1.62
N GLU A 429 3.73 20.14 -0.54
CA GLU A 429 3.59 21.26 0.39
C GLU A 429 3.57 20.73 1.83
N ALA A 430 4.25 21.43 2.73
CA ALA A 430 4.09 21.22 4.16
C ALA A 430 2.89 22.04 4.66
N ARG A 431 1.85 21.37 5.19
CA ARG A 431 0.64 22.04 5.68
C ARG A 431 0.33 21.64 7.11
N LYS A 432 0.01 22.63 7.96
CA LYS A 432 -0.40 22.35 9.35
C LYS A 432 -1.71 21.58 9.41
N VAL A 433 -1.75 20.58 10.29
CA VAL A 433 -2.97 19.82 10.56
C VAL A 433 -4.01 20.70 11.23
N PRO A 434 -5.31 20.49 10.96
CA PRO A 434 -6.36 21.18 11.71
C PRO A 434 -6.22 20.94 13.22
N ALA A 435 -6.46 21.98 14.00
CA ALA A 435 -6.40 21.88 15.46
C ALA A 435 -7.37 20.80 15.98
N TYR A 436 -6.90 20.03 16.96
CA TYR A 436 -7.76 19.05 17.61
C TYR A 436 -8.89 19.73 18.38
N ARG A 437 -10.08 19.12 18.37
CA ARG A 437 -11.24 19.65 19.09
C ARG A 437 -11.16 19.45 20.61
N ARG A 438 -10.27 18.57 21.05
CA ARG A 438 -10.06 18.19 22.45
C ARG A 438 -8.57 18.04 22.67
N ASP A 439 -8.10 18.43 23.84
CA ASP A 439 -6.76 18.10 24.28
C ASP A 439 -6.70 16.61 24.60
N PHE A 440 -5.81 15.91 23.92
CA PHE A 440 -5.41 14.56 24.24
C PHE A 440 -3.88 14.50 24.23
N PRO A 441 -3.25 13.54 24.93
CA PRO A 441 -1.81 13.36 24.87
C PRO A 441 -1.37 13.23 23.41
N THR A 442 -0.67 14.25 22.90
CA THR A 442 -0.38 14.41 21.47
C THR A 442 0.76 13.51 20.99
N ALA A 443 1.47 12.85 21.90
CA ALA A 443 2.57 11.96 21.58
C ALA A 443 2.54 10.70 22.45
N MET A 444 2.67 9.55 21.80
CA MET A 444 3.41 8.45 22.42
C MET A 444 4.88 8.73 22.14
N GLU A 445 5.66 9.05 23.16
CA GLU A 445 7.11 9.14 23.03
C GLU A 445 7.65 7.72 22.81
N TYR A 446 8.42 7.54 21.74
CA TYR A 446 9.20 6.34 21.50
C TYR A 446 10.52 6.74 20.86
N SER A 447 11.60 6.12 21.31
CA SER A 447 12.94 6.31 20.78
C SER A 447 13.15 5.39 19.58
N TYR A 448 13.68 5.94 18.48
CA TYR A 448 14.14 5.11 17.37
C TYR A 448 15.41 4.36 17.77
N PRO A 449 15.58 3.09 17.35
CA PRO A 449 16.77 2.33 17.69
C PRO A 449 18.00 2.97 17.03
N VAL A 450 19.04 3.21 17.84
CA VAL A 450 20.38 3.45 17.31
C VAL A 450 20.94 2.08 16.91
N LEU A 451 21.21 1.90 15.62
CA LEU A 451 21.76 0.65 15.11
C LEU A 451 23.27 0.66 15.31
N SER A 452 23.81 -0.36 16.00
CA SER A 452 25.24 -0.62 16.05
C SER A 452 25.57 -1.74 15.08
N PHE A 453 26.19 -1.40 13.96
CA PHE A 453 26.68 -2.34 12.95
C PHE A 453 28.21 -2.42 13.01
N ASP A 454 28.78 -2.54 14.21
CA ASP A 454 30.21 -2.79 14.34
C ASP A 454 30.54 -4.16 13.72
N LEU A 455 31.16 -4.15 12.55
CA LEU A 455 31.62 -5.34 11.84
C LEU A 455 33.02 -5.79 12.32
N GLY A 456 33.56 -5.14 13.35
CA GLY A 456 34.95 -5.26 13.75
C GLY A 456 35.88 -4.54 12.77
N VAL A 457 37.18 -4.87 12.83
CA VAL A 457 38.17 -4.36 11.89
C VAL A 457 37.96 -5.06 10.53
N PRO A 458 37.53 -4.35 9.47
CA PRO A 458 37.44 -4.96 8.14
C PRO A 458 38.83 -5.39 7.68
N PHE A 459 38.91 -6.30 6.72
CA PHE A 459 40.18 -6.66 6.09
C PHE A 459 40.91 -5.39 5.61
N GLN A 460 42.02 -5.07 6.27
CA GLN A 460 42.88 -3.96 5.88
C GLN A 460 43.86 -4.48 4.84
N ARG A 461 43.59 -4.13 3.58
CA ARG A 461 44.53 -4.34 2.49
C ARG A 461 45.85 -3.66 2.86
N ALA A 462 46.95 -4.41 2.87
CA ALA A 462 48.25 -3.82 3.17
C ALA A 462 48.54 -2.66 2.19
N PRO A 463 49.12 -1.53 2.63
CA PRO A 463 49.30 -0.33 1.79
C PRO A 463 50.07 -0.58 0.49
N HIS A 464 50.93 -1.61 0.49
CA HIS A 464 51.74 -2.04 -0.66
C HIS A 464 51.02 -2.99 -1.60
N TYR A 465 49.89 -3.56 -1.21
CA TYR A 465 49.09 -4.41 -2.07
C TYR A 465 48.32 -3.48 -3.02
N GLN A 466 48.85 -3.21 -4.21
CA GLN A 466 48.10 -2.59 -5.30
C GLN A 466 47.57 -3.69 -6.22
N ASN A 467 46.35 -3.53 -6.77
CA ASN A 467 45.95 -4.40 -7.87
C ASN A 467 46.89 -4.06 -9.02
N PRO A 468 47.56 -5.04 -9.67
CA PRO A 468 48.42 -4.74 -10.81
C PRO A 468 47.60 -4.01 -11.87
N MET A 469 47.93 -2.73 -12.09
CA MET A 469 47.33 -1.93 -13.16
C MET A 469 47.80 -2.54 -14.48
N GLY A 470 46.90 -3.27 -15.15
CA GLY A 470 47.23 -3.98 -16.38
C GLY A 470 47.61 -5.45 -16.19
N ASP A 471 46.94 -6.15 -15.27
CA ASP A 471 46.93 -7.62 -15.20
C ASP A 471 46.94 -8.26 -16.62
N PRO A 472 48.00 -9.03 -16.97
CA PRO A 472 48.14 -9.63 -18.30
C PRO A 472 46.96 -10.53 -18.68
N TRP A 473 46.30 -11.15 -17.70
CA TRP A 473 45.12 -11.96 -17.96
C TRP A 473 43.94 -11.10 -18.42
N THR A 474 43.68 -9.98 -17.73
CA THR A 474 42.64 -9.01 -18.10
C THR A 474 42.93 -8.39 -19.46
N ARG A 475 44.17 -7.94 -19.72
CA ARG A 475 44.57 -7.40 -21.04
C ARG A 475 44.43 -8.44 -22.14
N GLY A 476 44.99 -9.63 -21.96
CA GLY A 476 44.90 -10.70 -22.95
C GLY A 476 43.47 -11.15 -23.20
N ARG A 477 42.58 -11.10 -22.20
CA ARG A 477 41.15 -11.39 -22.36
C ARG A 477 40.45 -10.29 -23.16
N MET A 478 40.72 -9.02 -22.88
CA MET A 478 40.18 -7.89 -23.65
C MET A 478 40.65 -7.92 -25.10
N GLU A 479 41.94 -8.16 -25.35
CA GLU A 479 42.49 -8.29 -26.70
C GLU A 479 41.85 -9.47 -27.48
N ARG A 480 41.62 -10.60 -26.81
CA ARG A 480 40.92 -11.74 -27.43
C ARG A 480 39.48 -11.39 -27.78
N LEU A 481 38.77 -10.69 -26.89
CA LEU A 481 37.38 -10.24 -27.13
C LEU A 481 37.31 -9.21 -28.28
N GLU A 482 38.26 -8.29 -28.35
CA GLU A 482 38.35 -7.32 -29.45
C GLU A 482 38.67 -8.01 -30.79
N ARG A 483 39.57 -9.01 -30.78
CA ARG A 483 39.88 -9.82 -31.97
C ARG A 483 38.70 -10.70 -32.40
N SER A 484 37.89 -11.21 -31.47
CA SER A 484 36.70 -12.00 -31.80
C SER A 484 35.53 -11.12 -32.27
N GLY A 485 35.32 -9.95 -31.66
CA GLY A 485 34.29 -9.00 -32.08
C GLY A 485 34.54 -8.41 -33.48
N ARG A 486 35.80 -8.26 -33.88
CA ARG A 486 36.16 -7.88 -35.26
C ARG A 486 35.90 -8.96 -36.31
N LYS A 487 35.74 -10.23 -35.92
CA LYS A 487 35.39 -11.32 -36.86
C LYS A 487 33.90 -11.44 -37.12
N GLU A 488 33.02 -10.94 -36.24
CA GLU A 488 31.57 -10.96 -36.44
C GLU A 488 31.05 -9.73 -37.19
N GLY A 489 31.80 -8.61 -37.23
CA GLY A 489 31.47 -7.42 -38.02
C GLY A 489 31.93 -7.45 -39.49
N GLY A 490 32.43 -8.60 -39.95
CA GLY A 490 33.00 -8.79 -41.29
C GLY A 490 32.43 -10.02 -41.99
N ARG A 491 31.10 -10.11 -42.08
CA ARG A 491 30.38 -10.92 -43.06
C ARG A 491 29.07 -10.25 -43.43
#